data_AF-A0A1I2ZZ36-F1
#
_entry.id   AF-A0A1I2ZZ36-F1
#
_cell.length_a   1.000
_cell.length_b   1.000
_cell.length_c   1.000
_cell.angle_alpha   90.00
_cell.angle_beta   90.00
_cell.angle_gamma   90.00
#
_symmetry.space_group_name_H-M   'P 1'
#
loop_
_entity.id
_entity.type
_entity.pdbx_description
1 polymer ?
#
loop_
_entity_poly.entity_id
_entity_poly.type
_entity_poly.pdbx_seq_one_letter_code
_entity_poly.pdbx_strand_id
1 'polypeptide(L)'
;MPADQGAHGQGAPTLRGMLETLLELGLVPISMAQSSYDDWDDYHSRMMGAVEDWLDANPNHSDAAALRSGRIDGLRGALEQREASWALVAGRKSHTGGARWR
;
A
#
# COMPACT_ATOMS: atom_id res chain seq x y z
N MET A 1 -20.30 -29.13 -13.76
CA MET A 1 -19.12 -28.54 -14.41
C MET A 1 -18.56 -27.51 -13.45
N PRO A 2 -17.48 -27.78 -12.69
CA PRO A 2 -16.90 -26.73 -11.87
C PRO A 2 -16.22 -25.72 -12.79
N ALA A 3 -16.49 -24.45 -12.54
CA ALA A 3 -15.91 -23.33 -13.26
C ALA A 3 -14.39 -23.32 -13.11
N ASP A 4 -13.74 -23.10 -14.25
CA ASP A 4 -12.33 -22.78 -14.42
C ASP A 4 -11.93 -21.64 -13.46
N GLN A 5 -11.23 -22.01 -12.38
CA GLN A 5 -10.60 -21.07 -11.46
C GLN A 5 -9.31 -20.59 -12.12
N GLY A 6 -9.45 -19.57 -12.97
CA GLY A 6 -8.33 -18.80 -13.48
C GLY A 6 -7.40 -18.38 -12.33
N ALA A 7 -6.11 -18.58 -12.57
CA ALA A 7 -5.05 -18.47 -11.59
C ALA A 7 -4.97 -17.11 -10.87
N HIS A 8 -5.40 -17.07 -9.60
CA HIS A 8 -4.99 -16.07 -8.62
C HIS A 8 -4.44 -16.76 -7.38
N GLY A 9 -3.41 -17.59 -7.57
CA GLY A 9 -2.62 -18.13 -6.47
C GLY A 9 -1.60 -17.10 -6.01
N GLN A 10 -1.97 -16.28 -5.03
CA GLN A 10 -1.15 -15.77 -3.92
C GLN A 10 -1.92 -14.62 -3.24
N GLY A 11 -2.31 -14.81 -1.97
CA GLY A 11 -2.95 -13.75 -1.17
C GLY A 11 -2.07 -12.50 -1.07
N ALA A 12 -2.65 -11.38 -0.65
CA ALA A 12 -1.91 -10.13 -0.45
C ALA A 12 -0.62 -10.41 0.37
N PRO A 13 0.54 -9.88 -0.05
CA PRO A 13 1.81 -10.16 0.61
C PRO A 13 1.73 -9.73 2.07
N THR A 14 2.01 -10.67 2.99
CA THR A 14 2.08 -10.36 4.42
C THR A 14 3.41 -9.69 4.75
N LEU A 15 3.47 -8.91 5.84
CA LEU A 15 4.73 -8.33 6.32
C LEU A 15 5.80 -9.40 6.58
N ARG A 16 5.37 -10.57 7.09
CA ARG A 16 6.22 -11.75 7.24
C ARG A 16 6.78 -12.22 5.89
N GLY A 17 5.92 -12.38 4.89
CA GLY A 17 6.32 -12.80 3.55
C GLY A 17 7.28 -11.83 2.87
N MET A 18 7.12 -10.52 3.12
CA MET A 18 8.08 -9.51 2.65
C MET A 18 9.47 -9.71 3.28
N LEU A 19 9.54 -9.94 4.59
CA LEU A 19 10.81 -10.23 5.28
C LEU A 19 11.45 -11.54 4.79
N GLU A 20 10.65 -12.58 4.60
CA GLU A 20 11.11 -13.86 4.06
C GLU A 20 11.68 -13.68 2.65
N THR A 21 11.03 -12.87 1.80
CA THR A 21 11.52 -12.54 0.46
C THR A 21 12.89 -11.84 0.50
N LEU A 22 13.12 -10.90 1.42
CA LEU A 22 14.43 -10.27 1.59
C LEU A 22 15.52 -11.29 1.94
N LEU A 23 15.21 -12.24 2.83
CA LEU A 23 16.15 -13.29 3.24
C LEU A 23 16.46 -14.25 2.09
N GLU A 24 15.44 -14.66 1.33
CA GLU A 24 15.59 -15.50 0.13
C GLU A 24 16.45 -14.84 -0.94
N LEU A 25 16.39 -13.51 -1.05
CA LEU A 25 17.25 -12.71 -1.94
C LEU A 25 18.68 -12.52 -1.40
N GLY A 26 19.03 -13.13 -0.27
CA GLY A 26 20.35 -12.98 0.37
C GLY A 26 20.60 -11.58 0.93
N LEU A 27 19.54 -10.81 1.15
CA LEU A 27 19.59 -9.51 1.81
C LEU A 27 19.43 -9.72 3.32
N VAL A 28 20.09 -8.86 4.09
CA VAL A 28 19.93 -8.81 5.54
C VAL A 28 18.91 -7.71 5.86
N PRO A 29 17.71 -8.02 6.37
CA PRO A 29 16.77 -7.00 6.83
C PRO A 29 17.41 -6.17 7.95
N ILE A 30 17.42 -4.84 7.80
CA ILE A 30 18.04 -3.91 8.76
C ILE A 30 17.03 -3.06 9.50
N SER A 31 15.89 -2.77 8.88
CA SER A 31 14.82 -1.99 9.50
C SER A 31 13.49 -2.23 8.81
N MET A 32 12.42 -1.97 9.56
CA MET A 32 11.05 -1.94 9.06
C MET A 32 10.32 -0.75 9.70
N ALA A 33 9.54 -0.04 8.91
CA ALA A 33 8.62 0.99 9.37
C ALA A 33 7.22 0.62 8.88
N GLN A 34 6.37 0.19 9.80
CA GLN A 34 4.97 -0.14 9.51
C GLN A 34 4.14 1.13 9.64
N SER A 35 3.22 1.35 8.69
CA SER A 35 2.23 2.42 8.79
C SER A 35 1.35 2.18 10.02
N SER A 36 1.24 3.17 10.88
CA SER A 36 0.23 3.21 11.93
C SER A 36 -1.16 3.52 11.34
N TYR A 37 -2.20 3.40 12.15
CA TYR A 37 -3.51 3.90 11.78
C TYR A 37 -3.52 5.42 11.63
N ASP A 38 -2.75 6.14 12.45
CA ASP A 38 -2.66 7.60 12.38
C ASP A 38 -2.02 8.05 11.06
N ASP A 39 -1.04 7.31 10.53
CA ASP A 39 -0.44 7.59 9.22
C ASP A 39 -1.47 7.48 8.09
N TRP A 40 -2.36 6.49 8.17
CA TRP A 40 -3.45 6.32 7.21
C TRP A 40 -4.52 7.40 7.35
N ASP A 41 -4.89 7.76 8.58
CA ASP A 41 -5.87 8.81 8.85
C ASP A 41 -5.36 10.18 8.36
N ASP A 42 -4.07 10.50 8.59
CA ASP A 42 -3.44 11.73 8.09
C ASP A 42 -3.36 11.75 6.56
N TYR A 43 -2.93 10.65 5.93
CA TYR A 43 -2.90 10.53 4.46
C TYR A 43 -4.27 10.77 3.83
N HIS A 44 -5.31 10.07 4.30
CA HIS A 44 -6.66 10.21 3.76
C HIS A 44 -7.23 11.60 4.02
N SER A 45 -7.00 12.17 5.21
CA SER A 45 -7.44 13.53 5.54
C SER A 45 -6.84 14.57 4.60
N ARG A 46 -5.54 14.49 4.31
CA ARG A 46 -4.87 15.38 3.38
C ARG A 46 -5.35 15.19 1.94
N MET A 47 -5.54 13.95 1.51
CA MET A 47 -6.07 13.65 0.18
C MET A 47 -7.47 14.24 -0.01
N MET A 48 -8.35 14.08 0.98
CA MET A 48 -9.71 14.64 0.91
C MET A 48 -9.70 16.16 0.95
N GLY A 49 -8.85 16.77 1.78
CA GLY A 49 -8.66 18.23 1.79
C GLY A 49 -8.24 18.75 0.42
N ALA A 50 -7.25 18.11 -0.21
CA ALA A 50 -6.80 18.49 -1.55
C ALA A 50 -7.88 18.35 -2.62
N VAL A 51 -8.78 17.36 -2.51
CA VAL A 51 -9.93 17.21 -3.42
C VAL A 51 -10.92 18.36 -3.25
N GLU A 52 -11.21 18.79 -2.02
CA GLU A 52 -12.10 19.93 -1.77
C GLU A 52 -11.49 21.24 -2.30
N ASP A 53 -10.21 21.50 -2.02
CA ASP A 53 -9.49 22.67 -2.55
C ASP A 53 -9.54 22.70 -4.09
N TRP A 54 -9.37 21.53 -4.72
CA TRP A 54 -9.45 21.41 -6.17
C TRP A 54 -10.87 21.66 -6.70
N LEU A 55 -11.91 21.13 -6.04
CA LEU A 55 -13.31 21.31 -6.43
C LEU A 55 -13.75 22.78 -6.35
N ASP A 56 -13.26 23.50 -5.34
CA ASP A 56 -13.51 24.94 -5.18
C ASP A 56 -12.82 25.77 -6.26
N ALA A 57 -11.58 25.41 -6.62
CA ALA A 57 -10.85 26.06 -7.69
C ALA A 57 -11.40 25.71 -9.10
N ASN A 58 -12.10 24.58 -9.26
CA ASN A 58 -12.51 24.03 -10.54
C ASN A 58 -14.02 23.69 -10.60
N PRO A 59 -14.93 24.65 -10.35
CA PRO A 59 -16.34 24.36 -10.16
C PRO A 59 -17.05 23.79 -11.41
N ASN A 60 -16.55 24.13 -12.60
CA ASN A 60 -17.12 23.77 -13.91
C ASN A 60 -16.32 22.69 -14.64
N HIS A 61 -15.31 22.08 -14.02
CA HIS A 61 -14.56 21.00 -14.65
C HIS A 61 -15.48 19.80 -14.88
N SER A 62 -15.31 19.09 -15.99
CA SER A 62 -16.14 17.93 -16.36
C SER A 62 -16.23 16.89 -15.25
N ASP A 63 -15.14 16.73 -14.50
CA ASP A 63 -14.99 15.69 -13.49
C ASP A 63 -15.45 16.13 -12.09
N ALA A 64 -15.78 17.41 -11.90
CA ALA A 64 -16.14 17.94 -10.58
C ALA A 64 -17.40 17.27 -10.02
N ALA A 65 -18.39 16.96 -10.87
CA ALA A 65 -19.59 16.26 -10.46
C ALA A 65 -19.29 14.82 -9.99
N ALA A 66 -18.42 14.11 -10.71
CA ALA A 66 -18.02 12.76 -10.35
C ALA A 66 -17.25 12.74 -9.01
N LEU A 67 -16.28 13.64 -8.84
CA LEU A 67 -15.50 13.75 -7.60
C LEU A 67 -16.36 14.10 -6.39
N ARG A 68 -17.34 15.01 -6.54
CA ARG A 68 -18.32 15.30 -5.48
C ARG A 68 -19.15 14.08 -5.10
N SER A 69 -19.59 13.30 -6.10
CA SER A 69 -20.42 12.12 -5.87
C SER A 69 -19.64 10.98 -5.21
N GLY A 70 -18.37 10.78 -5.56
CA GLY A 70 -17.53 9.71 -5.02
C GLY A 70 -16.93 10.00 -3.64
N ARG A 71 -17.09 11.21 -3.10
CA ARG A 71 -16.47 11.65 -1.84
C ARG A 71 -16.85 10.78 -0.64
N ILE A 72 -18.14 10.51 -0.46
CA ILE A 72 -18.61 9.72 0.69
C ILE A 72 -18.09 8.28 0.58
N ASP A 73 -18.06 7.74 -0.63
CA ASP A 73 -17.53 6.41 -0.88
C ASP A 73 -16.00 6.36 -0.67
N GLY A 74 -15.27 7.43 -1.00
CA GLY A 74 -13.85 7.57 -0.68
C GLY A 74 -13.58 7.56 0.83
N LEU A 75 -14.42 8.24 1.63
CA LEU A 75 -14.32 8.21 3.09
C LEU A 75 -14.64 6.82 3.68
N ARG A 76 -15.61 6.11 3.11
CA ARG A 76 -15.90 4.72 3.52
C ARG A 76 -14.76 3.78 3.15
N GLY A 77 -14.21 3.93 1.94
CA GLY A 77 -13.05 3.16 1.48
C GLY A 77 -11.82 3.36 2.36
N ALA A 78 -11.62 4.56 2.92
CA ALA A 78 -10.53 4.81 3.87
C ALA A 78 -10.64 3.96 5.14
N LEU A 79 -11.86 3.73 5.64
CA LEU A 79 -12.11 2.87 6.81
C LEU A 79 -11.76 1.40 6.50
N GLU A 80 -12.04 0.94 5.27
CA GLU A 80 -11.72 -0.41 4.83
C GLU A 80 -10.22 -0.59 4.57
N GLN A 81 -9.58 0.41 3.98
CA GLN A 81 -8.13 0.41 3.72
C GLN A 81 -7.29 0.52 4.99
N ARG A 82 -7.86 0.98 6.11
CA ARG A 82 -7.20 0.94 7.42
C ARG A 82 -6.75 -0.48 7.82
N GLU A 83 -7.47 -1.50 7.37
CA GLU A 83 -7.12 -2.90 7.60
C GLU A 83 -6.01 -3.40 6.64
N ALA A 84 -5.82 -2.71 5.50
CA ALA A 84 -4.73 -2.97 4.57
C ALA A 84 -3.43 -2.35 5.12
N SER A 85 -2.78 -3.10 6.01
CA SER A 85 -1.48 -2.69 6.58
C SER A 85 -0.43 -2.44 5.49
N TRP A 86 0.36 -1.37 5.63
CA TRP A 86 1.49 -1.06 4.76
C TRP A 86 2.79 -1.00 5.57
N ALA A 87 3.92 -1.27 4.93
CA ALA A 87 5.23 -1.09 5.56
C ALA A 87 6.33 -0.84 4.53
N LEU A 88 7.36 -0.13 4.96
CA LEU A 88 8.65 -0.07 4.30
C LEU A 88 9.61 -1.02 4.99
N VAL A 89 10.32 -1.82 4.20
CA VAL A 89 11.37 -2.72 4.71
C VAL A 89 12.68 -2.40 3.99
N ALA A 90 13.74 -2.16 4.75
CA ALA A 90 15.07 -1.93 4.22
C ALA A 90 15.95 -3.17 4.41
N GLY A 91 16.65 -3.57 3.36
CA GLY A 91 17.61 -4.66 3.36
C GLY A 91 18.99 -4.19 2.93
N ARG A 92 20.04 -4.74 3.57
CA ARG A 92 21.42 -4.55 3.15
C ARG A 92 21.88 -5.75 2.33
N LYS A 93 22.53 -5.51 1.19
CA LYS A 93 23.20 -6.57 0.43
C LYS A 93 24.31 -7.19 1.27
N SER A 94 24.26 -8.49 1.50
CA SER A 94 25.32 -9.15 2.26
C SER A 94 26.62 -9.20 1.46
N HIS A 95 27.73 -8.77 2.05
CA HIS A 95 29.07 -8.88 1.45
C HIS A 95 29.65 -10.30 1.50
N THR A 96 28.97 -11.26 2.15
CA THR A 96 29.42 -12.66 2.21
C THR A 96 29.27 -13.44 0.90
N GLY A 97 28.79 -12.82 -0.19
CA GLY A 97 28.78 -13.40 -1.54
C GLY A 97 30.16 -13.58 -2.21
N GLY A 98 31.27 -13.39 -1.49
CA GLY A 98 32.63 -13.62 -1.99
C GLY A 98 33.28 -14.93 -1.53
N ALA A 99 32.74 -15.63 -0.53
CA ALA A 99 33.34 -16.86 -0.02
C ALA A 99 32.43 -18.05 -0.32
N ARG A 100 32.76 -18.78 -1.41
CA ARG A 100 32.33 -20.17 -1.63
C ARG A 100 32.63 -20.97 -0.37
N TRP A 101 31.61 -21.44 0.33
CA TRP A 101 31.78 -22.50 1.32
C TRP A 101 31.99 -23.82 0.56
N ARG A 102 33.18 -24.40 0.76
CA ARG A 102 33.52 -25.78 0.44
C ARG A 102 33.15 -26.67 1.62
#